data_AF-A0A7J8QPS9-F1
#
_entry.id   AF-A0A7J8QPS9-F1
#
_cell.length_a   1.000
_cell.length_b   1.000
_cell.length_c   1.000
_cell.angle_alpha   90.00
_cell.angle_beta   90.00
_cell.angle_gamma   90.00
#
_symmetry.space_group_name_H-M   'P 1'
#
loop_
_entity.id
_entity.type
_entity.pdbx_description
1 polymer ?
#
loop_
_entity_poly.entity_id
_entity_poly.type
_entity_poly.pdbx_seq_one_letter_code
_entity_poly.pdbx_strand_id
1 'polypeptide(L)'
;MQTLQEKASQWSGVDTADAFAIDDTNLFQKLGLQTFINLSTNFYTRVYDDEEEEWFRSIFSNSKKEEAIQNQYEFFVQRMGGPPLYSQRKG
;
A
#
# COMPACT_ATOMS: atom_id res chain seq x y z
N MET A 1 -20.85 -19.64 3.14
CA MET A 1 -19.40 -19.37 3.09
C MET A 1 -19.23 -17.89 3.33
N GLN A 2 -18.40 -17.47 4.29
CA GLN A 2 -18.10 -16.06 4.49
C GLN A 2 -17.25 -15.52 3.33
N THR A 3 -17.49 -14.28 2.93
CA THR A 3 -16.70 -13.58 1.90
C THR A 3 -15.34 -13.16 2.46
N LEU A 4 -14.40 -12.80 1.58
CA LEU A 4 -13.08 -12.31 2.01
C LEU A 4 -13.20 -10.98 2.78
N GLN A 5 -14.13 -10.11 2.35
CA GLN A 5 -14.40 -8.82 2.99
C GLN A 5 -14.97 -9.01 4.39
N GLU A 6 -15.92 -9.93 4.57
CA GLU A 6 -16.49 -10.25 5.89
C GLU A 6 -15.41 -10.72 6.87
N LYS A 7 -14.49 -11.60 6.42
CA LYS A 7 -13.36 -12.04 7.24
C LYS A 7 -12.41 -10.89 7.57
N ALA A 8 -12.11 -10.04 6.59
CA ALA A 8 -11.23 -8.90 6.78
C ALA A 8 -11.80 -7.93 7.83
N SER A 9 -13.09 -7.59 7.74
CA SER A 9 -13.72 -6.73 8.75
C SER A 9 -13.74 -7.38 10.13
N GLN A 10 -14.03 -8.68 10.22
CA GLN A 10 -14.02 -9.39 11.49
C GLN A 10 -12.64 -9.43 12.17
N TRP A 11 -11.56 -9.64 11.41
CA TRP A 11 -10.21 -9.78 11.97
C TRP A 11 -9.49 -8.46 12.19
N SER A 12 -9.75 -7.46 11.35
CA SER A 12 -9.14 -6.14 11.47
C SER A 12 -9.86 -5.23 12.47
N GLY A 13 -11.13 -5.50 12.76
CA GLY A 13 -11.98 -4.60 13.53
C GLY A 13 -12.39 -3.32 12.79
N VAL A 14 -12.15 -3.26 11.47
CA VAL A 14 -12.48 -2.12 10.61
C VAL A 14 -13.66 -2.48 9.71
N ASP A 15 -14.73 -1.70 9.76
CA ASP A 15 -15.87 -1.90 8.87
C ASP A 15 -15.45 -1.67 7.40
N THR A 16 -16.08 -2.39 6.48
CA THR A 16 -15.76 -2.24 5.06
C THR A 16 -16.07 -0.82 4.56
N ALA A 17 -17.13 -0.17 5.04
CA ALA A 17 -17.44 1.21 4.67
C ALA A 17 -16.32 2.17 5.10
N ASP A 18 -15.80 2.02 6.33
CA ASP A 18 -14.72 2.86 6.85
C ASP A 18 -13.42 2.65 6.07
N ALA A 19 -13.10 1.40 5.70
CA ALA A 19 -11.91 1.09 4.90
C ALA A 19 -11.94 1.72 3.50
N PHE A 20 -13.14 1.95 2.94
CA PHE A 20 -13.35 2.53 1.61
C PHE A 20 -13.72 4.02 1.65
N ALA A 21 -13.78 4.65 2.82
CA ALA A 21 -14.00 6.10 2.95
C ALA A 21 -12.93 6.97 2.23
N ILE A 22 -11.81 6.36 1.83
CA ILE A 22 -10.82 6.97 0.93
C ILE A 22 -11.41 7.37 -0.43
N ASP A 23 -12.57 6.83 -0.82
CA ASP A 23 -13.28 7.15 -2.07
C ASP A 23 -14.13 8.41 -2.00
N ASP A 24 -14.40 8.93 -0.80
CA ASP A 24 -15.24 10.12 -0.60
C ASP A 24 -14.54 11.41 -1.06
N THR A 25 -13.21 11.38 -1.21
CA THR A 25 -12.42 12.52 -1.69
C THR A 25 -11.20 12.06 -2.47
N ASN A 26 -10.74 12.88 -3.42
CA ASN A 26 -9.52 12.58 -4.16
C ASN A 26 -8.29 12.91 -3.29
N LEU A 27 -7.79 11.91 -2.57
CA LEU A 27 -6.61 12.04 -1.70
C LEU A 27 -5.35 12.35 -2.51
N PHE A 28 -5.22 11.83 -3.73
CA PHE A 28 -4.10 12.19 -4.61
C PHE A 28 -4.07 13.68 -4.94
N GLN A 29 -5.22 14.27 -5.27
CA GLN A 29 -5.33 15.70 -5.53
C GLN A 29 -4.99 16.53 -4.27
N LYS A 30 -5.37 16.03 -3.09
CA LYS A 30 -5.11 16.71 -1.81
C LYS A 30 -3.65 16.65 -1.37
N LEU A 31 -2.97 15.54 -1.63
CA LEU A 31 -1.64 15.25 -1.06
C LEU A 31 -0.50 15.33 -2.08
N GLY A 32 -0.78 15.14 -3.36
CA GLY A 32 0.20 15.10 -4.44
C GLY A 32 1.09 13.84 -4.45
N LEU A 33 1.74 13.60 -5.58
CA LEU A 33 2.56 12.41 -5.84
C LEU A 33 3.70 12.22 -4.83
N GLN A 34 4.41 13.30 -4.48
CA GLN A 34 5.60 13.21 -3.62
C GLN A 34 5.28 12.66 -2.24
N THR A 35 4.07 12.89 -1.72
CA THR A 35 3.63 12.36 -0.43
C THR A 35 3.60 10.83 -0.44
N PHE A 36 3.09 10.21 -1.51
CA PHE A 36 3.04 8.76 -1.65
C PHE A 36 4.44 8.16 -1.83
N ILE A 37 5.30 8.81 -2.62
CA ILE A 37 6.70 8.39 -2.80
C ILE A 37 7.42 8.39 -1.44
N ASN A 38 7.28 9.48 -0.67
CA ASN A 38 7.91 9.61 0.64
C ASN A 38 7.37 8.57 1.63
N LEU A 39 6.05 8.34 1.65
CA LEU A 39 5.41 7.34 2.49
C LEU A 39 5.95 5.94 2.21
N SER A 40 5.94 5.50 0.95
CA SER A 40 6.42 4.16 0.58
C SER A 40 7.93 4.01 0.79
N THR A 41 8.71 5.05 0.53
CA THR A 41 10.16 5.04 0.79
C THR A 41 10.43 4.90 2.29
N ASN A 42 9.70 5.63 3.14
CA ASN A 42 9.84 5.52 4.59
C ASN A 42 9.44 4.13 5.09
N PHE A 43 8.31 3.61 4.62
CA PHE A 43 7.83 2.27 4.97
C PHE A 43 8.87 1.20 4.62
N TYR A 44 9.32 1.12 3.37
CA TYR A 44 10.29 0.10 2.97
C TYR A 44 11.69 0.31 3.51
N THR A 45 12.04 1.52 3.93
CA THR A 45 13.27 1.71 4.70
C THR A 45 13.18 0.97 6.02
N ARG A 46 12.09 1.15 6.77
CA ARG A 46 11.86 0.43 8.03
C ARG A 46 11.78 -1.09 7.83
N VAL A 47 11.10 -1.57 6.77
CA VAL A 47 10.97 -3.01 6.50
C VAL A 47 12.32 -3.68 6.22
N TYR A 48 13.19 -3.05 5.43
CA TYR A 48 14.48 -3.63 5.08
C TYR A 48 15.54 -3.45 6.16
N ASP A 49 15.40 -2.40 6.98
CA ASP A 49 16.27 -2.11 8.13
C ASP A 49 15.79 -2.82 9.42
N ASP A 50 14.75 -3.65 9.35
CA ASP A 50 14.25 -4.43 10.48
C ASP A 50 15.23 -5.57 10.83
N GLU A 51 16.15 -5.27 11.76
CA GLU A 51 17.16 -6.21 12.26
C GLU A 51 16.64 -7.10 13.38
N GLU A 52 15.57 -6.70 14.07
CA GLU A 52 15.02 -7.43 15.21
C GLU A 52 14.12 -8.59 14.75
N GLU A 53 13.35 -8.40 13.68
CA GLU A 53 12.36 -9.37 13.20
C GLU A 53 12.79 -10.01 11.87
N GLU A 54 13.85 -10.84 11.91
CA GLU A 54 14.41 -11.49 10.71
C GLU A 54 13.36 -12.27 9.90
N TRP A 55 12.40 -12.91 10.57
CA TRP A 55 11.32 -13.65 9.90
C TRP A 55 10.50 -12.74 8.99
N PHE A 56 10.22 -11.50 9.41
CA PHE A 56 9.43 -10.54 8.65
C PHE A 56 10.25 -9.98 7.49
N ARG A 57 11.50 -9.57 7.75
CA ARG A 57 12.41 -9.10 6.71
C ARG A 57 12.62 -10.16 5.61
N SER A 58 12.70 -11.44 6.00
CA SER A 58 12.92 -12.55 5.07
C SER A 58 11.80 -12.70 4.01
N ILE A 59 10.58 -12.25 4.31
CA ILE A 59 9.46 -12.22 3.36
C ILE A 59 9.80 -11.37 2.12
N PHE A 60 10.61 -10.32 2.30
CA PHE A 60 10.98 -9.37 1.24
C PHE A 60 12.32 -9.68 0.58
N SER A 61 13.03 -10.74 1.00
CA SER A 61 14.39 -11.09 0.55
C SER A 61 14.53 -11.26 -0.96
N ASN A 62 13.48 -11.76 -1.63
CA ASN A 62 13.46 -11.97 -3.08
C ASN A 62 13.01 -10.74 -3.88
N SER A 63 12.73 -9.62 -3.23
CA SER A 63 12.30 -8.37 -3.86
C SER A 63 13.37 -7.30 -3.73
N LYS A 64 13.61 -6.54 -4.79
CA LYS A 64 14.43 -5.33 -4.69
C LYS A 64 13.65 -4.23 -3.99
N LYS A 65 14.27 -3.55 -3.03
CA LYS A 65 13.65 -2.49 -2.22
C LYS A 65 13.05 -1.40 -3.10
N GLU A 66 13.77 -0.95 -4.11
CA GLU A 66 13.35 0.11 -5.03
C GLU A 66 12.13 -0.30 -5.86
N GLU A 67 12.09 -1.55 -6.32
CA GLU A 67 10.95 -2.10 -7.05
C GLU A 67 9.73 -2.23 -6.13
N ALA A 68 9.92 -2.65 -4.88
CA ALA A 68 8.85 -2.75 -3.89
C ALA A 68 8.27 -1.36 -3.56
N ILE A 69 9.12 -0.35 -3.36
CA ILE A 69 8.72 1.05 -3.20
C ILE A 69 7.89 1.50 -4.40
N GLN A 70 8.38 1.28 -5.63
CA GLN A 70 7.69 1.66 -6.84
C GLN A 70 6.32 1.00 -6.98
N ASN A 71 6.26 -0.31 -6.77
CA ASN A 71 5.01 -1.06 -6.85
C ASN A 71 3.98 -0.50 -5.86
N GLN A 72 4.38 -0.19 -4.63
CA GLN A 72 3.46 0.27 -3.60
C GLN A 72 2.94 1.69 -3.87
N TYR A 73 3.81 2.66 -4.14
CA TYR A 73 3.33 4.04 -4.32
C TYR A 73 2.48 4.16 -5.59
N GLU A 74 2.81 3.45 -6.67
CA GLU A 74 2.01 3.47 -7.90
C GLU A 74 0.61 2.88 -7.66
N PHE A 75 0.52 1.81 -6.86
CA PHE A 75 -0.77 1.23 -6.49
C PHE A 75 -1.59 2.20 -5.64
N PHE A 76 -0.98 2.86 -4.65
CA PHE A 76 -1.68 3.86 -3.83
C PHE A 76 -2.13 5.07 -4.64
N VAL A 77 -1.26 5.60 -5.51
CA VAL A 77 -1.61 6.70 -6.42
C VAL A 77 -2.84 6.32 -7.26
N GLN A 78 -2.84 5.12 -7.86
CA GLN A 78 -3.98 4.64 -8.63
C GLN A 78 -5.25 4.45 -7.77
N ARG A 79 -5.13 3.83 -6.59
CA ARG A 79 -6.27 3.54 -5.71
C ARG A 79 -6.87 4.82 -5.11
N MET A 80 -6.06 5.85 -4.89
CA MET A 80 -6.44 7.06 -4.16
C MET A 80 -6.70 8.28 -5.07
N GLY A 81 -7.02 8.03 -6.35
CA GLY A 81 -7.55 9.04 -7.27
C GLY A 81 -6.54 9.69 -8.23
N GLY A 82 -5.31 9.17 -8.30
CA GLY A 82 -4.29 9.59 -9.25
C GLY A 82 -4.29 8.79 -10.57
N PRO A 83 -3.29 9.00 -11.43
CA PRO A 83 -3.16 8.26 -12.69
C PRO A 83 -2.93 6.76 -12.45
N PRO A 84 -3.38 5.88 -13.38
CA PRO A 84 -3.30 4.43 -13.22
C PRO A 84 -1.90 3.86 -13.54
N LEU A 85 -0.87 4.38 -12.87
CA LEU A 85 0.54 4.05 -13.12
C LEU A 85 0.82 2.56 -12.93
N TYR A 86 0.24 1.97 -11.87
CA TYR A 86 0.46 0.56 -11.55
C TYR A 86 -0.08 -0.36 -12.65
N SER A 87 -1.35 -0.18 -13.03
CA SER A 87 -1.97 -0.96 -14.10
C SER A 87 -1.32 -0.73 -15.46
N GLN A 88 -0.77 0.45 -15.74
CA GLN A 88 -0.04 0.69 -16.99
C GLN A 88 1.28 -0.10 -17.08
N ARG A 89 1.94 -0.36 -15.95
CA ARG A 89 3.24 -1.04 -15.92
C ARG A 89 3.13 -2.55 -15.67
N LYS A 90 2.09 -2.98 -14.93
CA LYS A 90 1.89 -4.37 -14.47
C LYS A 90 0.67 -5.06 -15.09
N GLY A 91 -0.18 -4.32 -15.81
CA GLY A 91 -1.39 -4.83 -16.47
C GLY A 91 -1.14 -5.36 -17.87
#